data_AF-A0A9D4R3W8-F1
#
_entry.id   AF-A0A9D4R3W8-F1
#
_cell.length_a   1.000
_cell.length_b   1.000
_cell.length_c   1.000
_cell.angle_alpha   90.00
_cell.angle_beta   90.00
_cell.angle_gamma   90.00
#
_symmetry.space_group_name_H-M   'P 1'
#
loop_
_entity.id
_entity.type
_entity.pdbx_description
1 polymer ?
#
loop_
_entity_poly.entity_id
_entity_poly.type
_entity_poly.pdbx_seq_one_letter_code
_entity_poly.pdbx_strand_id
1 'polypeptide(L)'
;MDSSREQMFTSVEKTTHGTNKQRVLILALVVGVGTFAIGILIGRFATCPKSEPEVSKQSSLPNVIDLLGRDEDASIISEVIDEISSENIRDHVRTLAKYPHIAGMETSHELARMLKGFWENAGLDHVTLTPYNVLLSYPNMSDLNFVALLDENNNTVYKSNLTEAILTAEENTTNVVPPFNAFSYPGDIKGDIVYVNYGREEDFEYIEKNASISVAGKIVMARYGKIFRGDKVRLSEMRGAIGVILFSDPADYTNGDINQVYPNDWWLPPSGAQRGTVYIGVGDPLTADYPAIGTANRKLDPSNYLPSIPVHPIGYGIAIHLMRSLSGPEVNVTWRGLMNTTYRFGGGFKTTGWKARIHVSTSNGRVDVFNAIGIMRGEIEPDRYVLVGNHRDAWVFGAVDPGSGTAVMMEMSRVLGNLVKSGRWRPRRSILFCSWGAEEYGLVGSTEWVEHYTKTLGARAIAYLNLDVVVQGNFSLLARGTPMIHNSLFAATKMVPNPNSAEFAAGRKSVYDTWLMASPGKRGIPSSTKQSDRS
;
A
#
# COMPACT_ATOMS: atom_id res chain seq x y z
N MET A 1 69.35 32.30 9.23
CA MET A 1 70.82 32.38 9.21
C MET A 1 71.28 31.07 8.59
N ASP A 2 71.12 30.88 7.29
CA ASP A 2 71.85 31.48 6.16
C ASP A 2 73.21 30.79 5.87
N SER A 3 73.49 30.64 4.58
CA SER A 3 74.76 30.28 3.94
C SER A 3 75.22 28.82 4.11
N SER A 4 75.03 27.89 3.15
CA SER A 4 75.62 27.83 1.80
C SER A 4 77.15 28.01 1.74
N ARG A 5 77.86 26.99 1.23
CA ARG A 5 78.97 27.00 0.25
C ARG A 5 79.91 25.81 0.49
N GLU A 6 79.93 24.81 -0.37
CA GLU A 6 80.58 24.71 -1.69
C GLU A 6 82.10 24.46 -1.67
N GLN A 7 82.46 23.41 -2.41
CA GLN A 7 83.68 23.18 -3.21
C GLN A 7 84.92 22.54 -2.55
N MET A 8 85.24 21.33 -3.02
CA MET A 8 86.53 21.12 -3.70
C MET A 8 86.46 20.01 -4.76
N PHE A 9 86.75 20.41 -6.01
CA PHE A 9 87.00 19.61 -7.22
C PHE A 9 88.31 18.81 -7.10
N THR A 10 88.42 17.56 -7.56
CA THR A 10 89.05 17.04 -8.82
C THR A 10 89.61 15.65 -8.44
N SER A 11 89.66 14.57 -9.23
CA SER A 11 90.02 14.32 -10.63
C SER A 11 89.59 12.86 -10.98
N VAL A 12 89.07 12.56 -12.18
CA VAL A 12 89.74 11.77 -13.27
C VAL A 12 89.99 10.30 -12.84
N GLU A 13 89.44 9.22 -13.41
CA GLU A 13 89.21 8.89 -14.82
C GLU A 13 88.40 7.57 -14.97
N LYS A 14 87.58 7.50 -16.05
CA LYS A 14 87.27 6.36 -16.94
C LYS A 14 87.52 4.93 -16.40
N THR A 15 86.54 4.02 -16.36
CA THR A 15 86.04 3.25 -17.52
C THR A 15 85.12 2.13 -16.98
N THR A 16 83.92 1.96 -17.57
CA THR A 16 83.13 0.70 -17.71
C THR A 16 81.63 1.04 -17.93
N HIS A 17 81.29 1.57 -19.11
CA HIS A 17 79.90 1.91 -19.46
C HIS A 17 79.38 1.25 -20.75
N GLY A 18 79.99 0.13 -21.16
CA GLY A 18 79.61 -0.60 -22.38
C GLY A 18 78.87 -1.93 -22.16
N THR A 19 79.04 -2.60 -21.02
CA THR A 19 78.65 -4.02 -20.87
C THR A 19 77.30 -4.27 -20.20
N ASN A 20 76.74 -3.30 -19.47
CA ASN A 20 75.44 -3.49 -18.79
C ASN A 20 74.23 -3.20 -19.70
N LYS A 21 74.31 -2.21 -20.61
CA LYS A 21 73.18 -1.90 -21.51
C LYS A 21 72.92 -3.01 -22.52
N GLN A 22 73.96 -3.65 -23.06
CA GLN A 22 73.81 -4.82 -23.94
C GLN A 22 73.19 -6.02 -23.21
N ARG A 23 73.58 -6.29 -21.96
CA ARG A 23 72.99 -7.38 -21.16
C ARG A 23 71.51 -7.13 -20.86
N VAL A 24 71.14 -5.90 -20.54
CA VAL A 24 69.73 -5.52 -20.30
C VAL A 24 68.91 -5.61 -21.59
N LEU A 25 69.45 -5.16 -22.73
CA LEU A 25 68.80 -5.30 -24.03
C LEU A 25 68.62 -6.76 -24.46
N ILE A 26 69.64 -7.61 -24.25
CA ILE A 26 69.55 -9.05 -24.54
C ILE A 26 68.52 -9.70 -23.60
N LEU A 27 68.52 -9.37 -22.32
CA LEU A 27 67.53 -9.91 -21.37
C LEU A 27 66.10 -9.47 -21.74
N ALA A 28 65.90 -8.20 -22.11
CA ALA A 28 64.61 -7.70 -22.57
C ALA A 28 64.16 -8.37 -23.88
N LEU A 29 65.09 -8.65 -24.79
CA LEU A 29 64.82 -9.38 -26.03
C LEU A 29 64.45 -10.84 -25.74
N VAL A 30 65.17 -11.52 -24.84
CA VAL A 30 64.89 -12.90 -24.43
C VAL A 30 63.53 -13.00 -23.72
N VAL A 31 63.21 -12.05 -22.84
CA VAL A 31 61.91 -12.00 -22.18
C VAL A 31 60.80 -11.69 -23.18
N GLY A 32 61.01 -10.76 -24.11
CA GLY A 32 60.05 -10.42 -25.17
C GLY A 32 59.79 -11.57 -26.15
N VAL A 33 60.83 -12.30 -26.55
CA VAL A 33 60.70 -13.50 -27.39
C VAL A 33 60.05 -14.64 -26.61
N GLY A 34 60.37 -14.79 -25.32
CA GLY A 34 59.75 -15.77 -24.43
C GLY A 34 58.26 -15.53 -24.25
N THR A 35 57.83 -14.29 -23.98
CA THR A 35 56.41 -13.93 -23.86
C THR A 35 55.68 -14.06 -25.19
N PHE A 36 56.32 -13.72 -26.32
CA PHE A 36 55.75 -13.92 -27.65
C PHE A 36 55.58 -15.41 -28.00
N ALA A 37 56.57 -16.25 -27.69
CA ALA A 37 56.49 -17.69 -27.90
C ALA A 37 55.44 -18.34 -26.99
N ILE A 38 55.32 -17.90 -25.74
CA ILE A 38 54.23 -18.31 -24.84
C ILE A 38 52.87 -17.86 -25.37
N GLY A 39 52.77 -16.64 -25.91
CA GLY A 39 51.55 -16.14 -26.57
C GLY A 39 51.16 -16.97 -27.80
N ILE A 40 52.13 -17.42 -28.60
CA ILE A 40 51.90 -18.35 -29.73
C ILE A 40 51.51 -19.74 -29.23
N LEU A 41 52.14 -20.25 -28.17
CA LEU A 41 51.79 -21.55 -27.59
C LEU A 41 50.37 -21.52 -27.00
N ILE A 42 50.02 -20.47 -26.25
CA ILE A 42 48.66 -20.25 -25.76
C ILE A 42 47.71 -20.10 -26.96
N GLY A 43 48.03 -19.32 -27.98
CA GLY A 43 47.21 -19.20 -29.18
C GLY A 43 47.02 -20.54 -29.93
N ARG A 44 48.06 -21.37 -30.00
CA ARG A 44 48.06 -22.67 -30.69
C ARG A 44 47.36 -23.77 -29.88
N PHE A 45 47.34 -23.68 -28.56
CA PHE A 45 46.65 -24.64 -27.68
C PHE A 45 45.28 -24.15 -27.18
N ALA A 46 44.98 -22.85 -27.29
CA ALA A 46 43.67 -22.26 -27.04
C ALA A 46 42.76 -22.24 -28.29
N THR A 47 43.31 -22.55 -29.47
CA THR A 47 42.48 -22.97 -30.60
C THR A 47 42.05 -24.42 -30.37
N CYS A 48 40.83 -24.59 -29.84
CA CYS A 48 40.10 -25.84 -30.02
C CYS A 48 40.16 -26.23 -31.51
N PRO A 49 40.42 -27.50 -31.85
CA PRO A 49 40.19 -27.96 -33.20
C PRO A 49 38.75 -27.59 -33.57
N LYS A 50 38.56 -26.97 -34.73
CA LYS A 50 37.26 -27.05 -35.42
C LYS A 50 37.09 -28.51 -35.84
N SER A 51 36.74 -29.36 -34.89
CA SER A 51 35.91 -30.51 -35.21
C SER A 51 34.59 -29.93 -35.66
N GLU A 52 34.25 -30.07 -36.93
CA GLU A 52 32.84 -30.11 -37.31
C GLU A 52 32.16 -31.04 -36.29
N PRO A 53 31.08 -30.63 -35.62
CA PRO A 53 30.32 -31.58 -34.87
C PRO A 53 29.79 -32.58 -35.91
N GLU A 54 30.35 -33.79 -35.93
CA GLU A 54 29.52 -34.93 -36.27
C GLU A 54 28.32 -34.82 -35.34
N VAL A 55 27.19 -34.42 -35.92
CA VAL A 55 25.90 -34.51 -35.28
C VAL A 55 25.66 -36.00 -35.10
N SER A 56 26.18 -36.55 -34.01
CA SER A 56 25.63 -37.76 -33.42
C SER A 56 24.18 -37.41 -33.11
N LYS A 57 23.27 -37.88 -33.95
CA LYS A 57 21.83 -37.85 -33.74
C LYS A 57 21.47 -38.72 -32.53
N GLN A 58 21.95 -38.41 -31.32
CA GLN A 58 21.52 -39.04 -30.07
C GLN A 58 22.18 -38.41 -28.83
N SER A 59 21.90 -37.14 -28.55
CA SER A 59 21.72 -36.66 -27.17
C SER A 59 21.07 -35.27 -27.17
N SER A 60 19.86 -35.15 -27.73
CA SER A 60 18.96 -34.12 -27.22
C SER A 60 18.62 -34.55 -25.79
N LEU A 61 18.81 -33.68 -24.79
CA LEU A 61 17.97 -33.75 -23.60
C LEU A 61 16.56 -33.39 -24.11
N PRO A 62 15.67 -34.37 -24.39
CA PRO A 62 14.51 -34.13 -25.22
C PRO A 62 13.48 -33.19 -24.57
N ASN A 63 13.69 -32.81 -23.32
CA ASN A 63 12.73 -32.04 -22.54
C ASN A 63 13.16 -30.59 -22.28
N VAL A 64 14.44 -30.23 -22.33
CA VAL A 64 14.88 -28.87 -21.92
C VAL A 64 14.49 -27.81 -22.97
N ILE A 65 14.63 -28.13 -24.26
CA ILE A 65 14.24 -27.21 -25.34
C ILE A 65 12.71 -27.05 -25.38
N ASP A 66 11.95 -28.12 -25.18
CA ASP A 66 10.48 -28.08 -25.08
C ASP A 66 10.01 -27.31 -23.84
N LEU A 67 10.67 -27.47 -22.68
CA LEU A 67 10.40 -26.66 -21.48
C LEU A 67 10.71 -25.17 -21.70
N LEU A 68 11.79 -24.85 -22.41
CA LEU A 68 12.17 -23.47 -22.71
C LEU A 68 11.25 -22.80 -23.74
N GLY A 69 10.56 -23.56 -24.58
CA GLY A 69 9.60 -23.07 -25.59
C GLY A 69 8.14 -22.99 -25.13
N ARG A 70 7.80 -23.51 -23.94
CA ARG A 70 6.46 -23.40 -23.32
C ARG A 70 6.34 -22.10 -22.54
N ASP A 71 6.13 -20.98 -23.23
CA ASP A 71 5.91 -19.68 -22.56
C ASP A 71 4.41 -19.44 -22.23
N GLU A 72 3.48 -19.95 -23.05
CA GLU A 72 2.04 -19.83 -22.82
C GLU A 72 1.32 -21.14 -23.19
N ASP A 73 0.59 -21.72 -22.23
CA ASP A 73 -0.30 -22.86 -22.45
C ASP A 73 -1.75 -22.40 -22.30
N ALA A 74 -2.41 -22.15 -23.45
CA ALA A 74 -3.78 -21.66 -23.49
C ALA A 74 -4.77 -22.64 -22.83
N SER A 75 -4.47 -23.94 -22.81
CA SER A 75 -5.33 -24.94 -22.17
C SER A 75 -5.31 -24.81 -20.66
N ILE A 76 -4.13 -24.61 -20.08
CA ILE A 76 -3.98 -24.34 -18.64
C ILE A 76 -4.62 -23.00 -18.27
N ILE A 77 -4.47 -21.96 -19.09
CA ILE A 77 -5.10 -20.66 -18.83
C ILE A 77 -6.63 -20.79 -18.79
N SER A 78 -7.23 -21.46 -19.79
CA SER A 78 -8.68 -21.69 -19.82
C SER A 78 -9.13 -22.47 -18.61
N GLU A 79 -8.44 -23.55 -18.27
CA GLU A 79 -8.76 -24.37 -17.11
C GLU A 79 -8.68 -23.58 -15.80
N VAL A 80 -7.65 -22.75 -15.61
CA VAL A 80 -7.56 -21.88 -14.44
C VAL A 80 -8.78 -20.95 -14.36
N ILE A 81 -9.18 -20.32 -15.48
CA ILE A 81 -10.34 -19.44 -15.53
C ILE A 81 -11.63 -20.21 -15.18
N ASP A 82 -11.79 -21.42 -15.71
CA ASP A 82 -12.97 -22.25 -15.52
C ASP A 82 -13.06 -22.87 -14.11
N GLU A 83 -11.93 -23.11 -13.43
CA GLU A 83 -11.89 -23.67 -12.08
C GLU A 83 -12.12 -22.65 -10.96
N ILE A 84 -12.06 -21.34 -11.23
CA ILE A 84 -12.36 -20.29 -10.24
C ILE A 84 -13.85 -20.32 -9.89
N SER A 85 -14.17 -20.55 -8.62
CA SER A 85 -15.54 -20.62 -8.12
C SER A 85 -15.95 -19.36 -7.36
N SER A 86 -17.03 -18.73 -7.80
CA SER A 86 -17.65 -17.62 -7.07
C SER A 86 -18.23 -18.05 -5.71
N GLU A 87 -18.62 -19.32 -5.56
CA GLU A 87 -19.12 -19.86 -4.29
C GLU A 87 -18.01 -19.97 -3.25
N ASN A 88 -16.83 -20.46 -3.66
CA ASN A 88 -15.64 -20.50 -2.79
C ASN A 88 -15.22 -19.09 -2.37
N ILE A 89 -15.16 -18.15 -3.31
CA ILE A 89 -14.83 -16.74 -3.01
C ILE A 89 -15.83 -16.17 -1.99
N ARG A 90 -17.13 -16.41 -2.18
CA ARG A 90 -18.17 -15.98 -1.24
C ARG A 90 -17.96 -16.52 0.17
N ASP A 91 -17.63 -17.81 0.28
CA ASP A 91 -17.41 -18.45 1.58
C ASP A 91 -16.09 -18.02 2.23
N HIS A 92 -15.06 -17.73 1.44
CA HIS A 92 -13.84 -17.09 1.90
C HIS A 92 -14.13 -15.69 2.47
N VAL A 93 -14.87 -14.83 1.76
CA VAL A 93 -15.25 -13.50 2.27
C VAL A 93 -16.02 -13.62 3.59
N ARG A 94 -16.99 -14.53 3.68
CA ARG A 94 -17.75 -14.79 4.93
C ARG A 94 -16.85 -15.21 6.08
N THR A 95 -15.85 -16.04 5.81
CA THR A 95 -14.91 -16.52 6.82
C THR A 95 -14.01 -15.39 7.31
N LEU A 96 -13.46 -14.62 6.37
CA LEU A 96 -12.54 -13.51 6.66
C LEU A 96 -13.24 -12.39 7.43
N ALA A 97 -14.46 -12.01 7.01
CA ALA A 97 -15.21 -10.91 7.57
C ALA A 97 -16.07 -11.26 8.80
N LYS A 98 -15.87 -12.45 9.38
CA LYS A 98 -16.70 -12.94 10.49
C LYS A 98 -16.50 -12.14 11.78
N TYR A 99 -15.28 -11.68 12.03
CA TYR A 99 -14.90 -10.95 13.24
C TYR A 99 -14.04 -9.75 12.89
N PRO A 100 -14.05 -8.67 13.70
CA PRO A 100 -13.12 -7.57 13.50
C PRO A 100 -11.67 -8.04 13.58
N HIS A 101 -10.83 -7.62 12.62
CA HIS A 101 -9.45 -8.12 12.48
C HIS A 101 -8.43 -6.99 12.25
N ILE A 102 -8.48 -6.00 13.14
CA ILE A 102 -7.52 -4.89 13.17
C ILE A 102 -6.09 -5.38 13.40
N ALA A 103 -5.13 -4.72 12.75
CA ALA A 103 -3.73 -5.10 12.80
C ALA A 103 -3.21 -5.19 14.24
N GLY A 104 -2.30 -6.14 14.50
CA GLY A 104 -1.65 -6.34 15.80
C GLY A 104 -2.51 -7.02 16.88
N MET A 105 -3.82 -7.20 16.64
CA MET A 105 -4.70 -7.93 17.54
C MET A 105 -4.74 -9.44 17.22
N GLU A 106 -5.11 -10.24 18.22
CA GLU A 106 -5.12 -11.70 18.12
C GLU A 106 -5.96 -12.21 16.93
N THR A 107 -7.12 -11.61 16.65
CA THR A 107 -7.97 -12.02 15.51
C THR A 107 -7.24 -11.84 14.16
N SER A 108 -6.43 -10.80 14.00
CA SER A 108 -5.60 -10.59 12.79
C SER A 108 -4.46 -11.61 12.70
N HIS A 109 -3.90 -12.03 13.84
CA HIS A 109 -2.88 -13.08 13.92
C HIS A 109 -3.47 -14.47 13.64
N GLU A 110 -4.67 -14.75 14.13
CA GLU A 110 -5.44 -15.96 13.84
C GLU A 110 -5.71 -16.09 12.34
N LEU A 111 -6.13 -15.00 11.68
CA LEU A 111 -6.30 -15.01 10.22
C LEU A 111 -4.98 -15.26 9.47
N ALA A 112 -3.84 -14.77 9.98
CA ALA A 112 -2.53 -15.06 9.41
C ALA A 112 -2.20 -16.56 9.49
N ARG A 113 -2.44 -17.16 10.66
CA ARG A 113 -2.25 -18.60 10.91
C ARG A 113 -3.20 -19.46 10.08
N MET A 114 -4.45 -19.01 9.93
CA MET A 114 -5.45 -19.66 9.06
C MET A 114 -4.98 -19.67 7.61
N LEU A 115 -4.54 -18.52 7.07
CA LEU A 115 -4.02 -18.45 5.70
C LEU A 115 -2.77 -19.31 5.50
N LYS A 116 -1.88 -19.36 6.50
CA LYS A 116 -0.74 -20.28 6.45
C LYS A 116 -1.21 -21.72 6.26
N GLY A 117 -2.12 -22.20 7.11
CA GLY A 117 -2.64 -23.57 7.02
C GLY A 117 -3.41 -23.82 5.72
N PHE A 118 -4.18 -22.83 5.25
CA PHE A 118 -4.87 -22.89 3.96
C PHE A 118 -3.88 -23.11 2.81
N TRP A 119 -2.81 -22.33 2.76
CA TRP A 119 -1.81 -22.44 1.69
C TRP A 119 -0.98 -23.72 1.73
N GLU A 120 -0.65 -24.22 2.93
CA GLU A 120 -0.01 -25.53 3.09
C GLU A 120 -0.91 -26.63 2.52
N ASN A 121 -2.22 -26.60 2.80
CA ASN A 121 -3.19 -27.54 2.25
C ASN A 121 -3.45 -27.35 0.75
N ALA A 122 -3.37 -26.11 0.26
CA ALA A 122 -3.48 -25.79 -1.15
C ALA A 122 -2.30 -26.36 -1.98
N GLY A 123 -1.18 -26.69 -1.34
CA GLY A 123 -0.02 -27.32 -1.99
C GLY A 123 1.08 -26.35 -2.39
N LEU A 124 1.18 -25.21 -1.70
CA LEU A 124 2.31 -24.29 -1.87
C LEU A 124 3.56 -24.95 -1.23
N ASP A 125 4.72 -24.78 -1.88
CA ASP A 125 5.94 -25.51 -1.52
C ASP A 125 6.54 -25.03 -0.20
N HIS A 126 6.36 -23.75 0.14
CA HIS A 126 6.78 -23.19 1.41
C HIS A 126 5.85 -22.09 1.86
N VAL A 127 5.48 -22.08 3.15
CA VAL A 127 4.61 -21.05 3.72
C VAL A 127 5.18 -20.56 5.05
N THR A 128 5.42 -19.25 5.16
CA THR A 128 6.05 -18.63 6.33
C THR A 128 5.22 -17.50 6.89
N LEU A 129 5.17 -17.39 8.21
CA LEU A 129 4.77 -16.16 8.89
C LEU A 129 6.02 -15.37 9.24
N THR A 130 6.14 -14.16 8.71
CA THR A 130 7.25 -13.25 9.00
C THR A 130 6.78 -12.18 9.98
N PRO A 131 7.29 -12.16 11.23
CA PRO A 131 6.93 -11.15 12.22
C PRO A 131 7.73 -9.85 12.03
N TYR A 132 7.07 -8.73 12.29
CA TYR A 132 7.69 -7.42 12.48
C TYR A 132 7.12 -6.79 13.76
N ASN A 133 7.99 -6.18 14.58
CA ASN A 133 7.57 -5.45 15.78
C ASN A 133 7.50 -3.96 15.43
N VAL A 134 6.29 -3.41 15.29
CA VAL A 134 6.03 -2.12 14.65
C VAL A 134 5.21 -1.21 15.55
N LEU A 135 5.32 0.11 15.38
CA LEU A 135 4.53 1.09 16.12
C LEU A 135 3.13 1.23 15.52
N LEU A 136 2.11 0.77 16.22
CA LEU A 136 0.70 0.99 15.86
C LEU A 136 0.01 1.92 16.87
N SER A 137 -1.25 2.27 16.60
CA SER A 137 -2.03 3.23 17.39
C SER A 137 -3.46 2.73 17.62
N TYR A 138 -3.97 2.84 18.85
CA TYR A 138 -5.32 2.38 19.19
C TYR A 138 -6.05 3.39 20.06
N PRO A 139 -7.39 3.46 20.02
CA PRO A 139 -8.15 4.25 20.98
C PRO A 139 -8.10 3.58 22.36
N ASN A 140 -8.13 4.38 23.41
CA ASN A 140 -8.23 3.89 24.77
C ASN A 140 -9.65 3.41 25.06
N MET A 141 -9.85 2.10 25.17
CA MET A 141 -11.18 1.51 25.39
C MET A 141 -11.83 1.89 26.74
N SER A 142 -11.06 2.39 27.72
CA SER A 142 -11.58 2.90 29.00
C SER A 142 -11.90 4.39 28.97
N ASP A 143 -11.49 5.12 27.93
CA ASP A 143 -11.66 6.56 27.78
C ASP A 143 -11.87 6.90 26.30
N LEU A 144 -13.10 6.72 25.83
CA LEU A 144 -13.40 6.84 24.40
C LEU A 144 -13.40 8.28 23.90
N ASN A 145 -12.95 8.43 22.66
CA ASN A 145 -12.95 9.70 21.93
C ASN A 145 -14.38 10.23 21.73
N PHE A 146 -14.55 11.56 21.75
CA PHE A 146 -15.82 12.19 21.40
C PHE A 146 -15.66 13.64 20.98
N VAL A 147 -16.72 14.17 20.34
CA VAL A 147 -16.91 15.60 20.10
C VAL A 147 -18.13 16.10 20.86
N ALA A 148 -18.04 17.28 21.45
CA ALA A 148 -19.14 17.90 22.18
C ALA A 148 -19.30 19.38 21.82
N LEU A 149 -20.50 19.92 22.02
CA LEU A 149 -20.75 21.36 22.09
C LEU A 149 -20.97 21.75 23.54
N LEU A 150 -20.29 22.80 23.97
CA LEU A 150 -20.35 23.36 25.31
C LEU A 150 -21.02 24.73 25.26
N ASP A 151 -21.77 25.08 26.30
CA ASP A 151 -22.26 26.44 26.51
C ASP A 151 -21.18 27.37 27.12
N GLU A 152 -21.55 28.63 27.38
CA GLU A 152 -20.68 29.63 28.00
C GLU A 152 -20.17 29.26 29.40
N ASN A 153 -20.88 28.36 30.09
CA ASN A 153 -20.55 27.86 31.43
C ASN A 153 -19.80 26.51 31.39
N ASN A 154 -19.37 26.05 30.21
CA ASN A 154 -18.78 24.73 29.97
C ASN A 154 -19.71 23.53 30.20
N ASN A 155 -21.03 23.72 30.27
CA ASN A 155 -21.96 22.60 30.33
C ASN A 155 -22.10 21.97 28.94
N THR A 156 -22.24 20.65 28.89
CA THR A 156 -22.41 19.92 27.63
C THR A 156 -23.83 20.09 27.12
N VAL A 157 -23.98 20.73 25.96
CA VAL A 157 -25.28 20.90 25.26
C VAL A 157 -25.52 19.76 24.28
N TYR A 158 -24.45 19.24 23.69
CA TYR A 158 -24.48 18.10 22.79
C TYR A 158 -23.21 17.28 22.98
N LYS A 159 -23.33 15.96 22.94
CA LYS A 159 -22.20 15.02 22.92
C LYS A 159 -22.44 14.00 21.81
N SER A 160 -21.40 13.73 21.02
CA SER A 160 -21.46 12.69 20.00
C SER A 160 -21.65 11.32 20.63
N ASN A 161 -22.24 10.40 19.88
CA ASN A 161 -22.15 8.98 20.19
C ASN A 161 -20.67 8.55 20.18
N LEU A 162 -20.35 7.53 20.98
CA LEU A 162 -18.99 7.02 21.11
C LEU A 162 -18.65 5.97 20.04
N THR A 163 -19.67 5.35 19.46
CA THR A 163 -19.55 4.30 18.44
C THR A 163 -20.59 4.52 17.34
N GLU A 164 -20.43 3.83 16.21
CA GLU A 164 -21.49 3.69 15.24
C GLU A 164 -22.74 3.04 15.84
N ALA A 165 -23.88 3.29 15.19
CA ALA A 165 -25.11 2.57 15.49
C ALA A 165 -24.97 1.13 14.97
N ILE A 166 -25.48 0.17 15.75
CA ILE A 166 -25.65 -1.21 15.32
C ILE A 166 -26.92 -1.28 14.46
N LEU A 167 -26.76 -1.65 13.19
CA LEU A 167 -27.81 -1.65 12.17
C LEU A 167 -28.27 -3.07 11.82
N THR A 168 -27.41 -4.07 12.03
CA THR A 168 -27.72 -5.49 11.85
C THR A 168 -27.31 -6.32 13.08
N ALA A 169 -27.84 -7.54 13.20
CA ALA A 169 -27.54 -8.40 14.36
C ALA A 169 -26.07 -8.84 14.36
N GLU A 170 -25.48 -9.00 13.18
CA GLU A 170 -24.10 -9.41 12.95
C GLU A 170 -23.08 -8.35 13.39
N GLU A 171 -23.46 -7.07 13.39
CA GLU A 171 -22.61 -5.97 13.87
C GLU A 171 -22.49 -5.94 15.40
N ASN A 172 -23.36 -6.63 16.13
CA ASN A 172 -23.38 -6.64 17.59
C ASN A 172 -22.32 -7.59 18.18
N THR A 173 -21.04 -7.22 18.03
CA THR A 173 -19.89 -7.99 18.51
C THR A 173 -19.00 -7.17 19.45
N THR A 174 -18.32 -7.85 20.39
CA THR A 174 -17.66 -7.21 21.55
C THR A 174 -16.31 -6.54 21.24
N ASN A 175 -15.82 -6.60 20.00
CA ASN A 175 -14.45 -6.19 19.64
C ASN A 175 -14.39 -5.16 18.51
N VAL A 176 -15.49 -4.47 18.20
CA VAL A 176 -15.46 -3.35 17.24
C VAL A 176 -14.73 -2.18 17.87
N VAL A 177 -13.58 -1.81 17.30
CA VAL A 177 -12.83 -0.63 17.74
C VAL A 177 -13.64 0.61 17.36
N PRO A 178 -13.92 1.55 18.29
CA PRO A 178 -14.68 2.77 17.99
C PRO A 178 -14.03 3.65 16.91
N PRO A 179 -14.76 4.61 16.31
CA PRO A 179 -14.18 5.53 15.32
C PRO A 179 -12.99 6.29 15.89
N PHE A 180 -11.87 6.25 15.18
CA PHE A 180 -10.69 7.02 15.52
C PHE A 180 -9.81 7.20 14.28
N ASN A 181 -8.95 8.21 14.33
CA ASN A 181 -7.85 8.32 13.38
C ASN A 181 -6.57 7.81 14.06
N ALA A 182 -5.96 6.78 13.49
CA ALA A 182 -4.73 6.22 14.04
C ALA A 182 -3.58 7.21 13.97
N PHE A 183 -2.76 7.22 15.02
CA PHE A 183 -1.67 8.17 15.29
C PHE A 183 -2.10 9.61 15.61
N SER A 184 -3.39 9.85 15.79
CA SER A 184 -3.89 11.14 16.31
C SER A 184 -3.23 11.50 17.65
N TYR A 185 -2.89 12.77 17.85
CA TYR A 185 -2.31 13.25 19.09
C TYR A 185 -3.36 13.23 20.22
N PRO A 186 -3.08 12.63 21.38
CA PRO A 186 -4.02 12.63 22.49
C PRO A 186 -4.18 14.04 23.07
N GLY A 187 -5.41 14.45 23.36
CA GLY A 187 -5.68 15.77 23.91
C GLY A 187 -7.16 16.06 24.12
N ASP A 188 -7.42 16.99 25.03
CA ASP A 188 -8.75 17.52 25.34
C ASP A 188 -8.74 19.03 25.11
N ILE A 189 -9.25 19.43 23.94
CA ILE A 189 -9.18 20.81 23.45
C ILE A 189 -10.56 21.42 23.32
N LYS A 190 -10.62 22.75 23.45
CA LYS A 190 -11.84 23.53 23.24
C LYS A 190 -11.55 24.67 22.27
N GLY A 191 -12.46 24.92 21.34
CA GLY A 191 -12.27 25.96 20.33
C GLY A 191 -13.51 26.27 19.51
N ASP A 192 -13.41 27.33 18.71
CA ASP A 192 -14.38 27.57 17.63
C ASP A 192 -14.05 26.67 16.44
N ILE A 193 -15.06 26.32 15.65
CA ILE A 193 -14.90 25.50 14.44
C ILE A 193 -14.81 26.40 13.21
N VAL A 194 -13.88 26.10 12.32
CA VAL A 194 -13.83 26.63 10.95
C VAL A 194 -13.98 25.48 9.95
N TYR A 195 -14.96 25.56 9.05
CA TYR A 195 -15.16 24.59 7.99
C TYR A 195 -14.32 24.94 6.75
N VAL A 196 -13.54 23.96 6.26
CA VAL A 196 -12.52 24.17 5.21
C VAL A 196 -12.71 23.27 3.98
N ASN A 197 -13.95 22.91 3.66
CA ASN A 197 -14.24 22.02 2.52
C ASN A 197 -13.45 20.70 2.62
N TYR A 198 -12.63 20.35 1.63
CA TYR A 198 -11.81 19.14 1.66
C TYR A 198 -10.45 19.36 2.34
N GLY A 199 -10.15 20.55 2.88
CA GLY A 199 -8.88 20.84 3.54
C GLY A 199 -7.67 20.75 2.61
N ARG A 200 -7.86 21.03 1.32
CA ARG A 200 -6.77 21.12 0.34
C ARG A 200 -6.05 22.46 0.46
N GLU A 201 -4.86 22.54 -0.12
CA GLU A 201 -4.10 23.79 -0.14
C GLU A 201 -4.93 24.93 -0.73
N GLU A 202 -5.60 24.70 -1.86
CA GLU A 202 -6.50 25.70 -2.48
C GLU A 202 -7.72 26.06 -1.63
N ASP A 203 -8.17 25.16 -0.75
CA ASP A 203 -9.29 25.44 0.16
C ASP A 203 -8.86 26.41 1.27
N PHE A 204 -7.67 26.18 1.83
CA PHE A 204 -7.09 27.08 2.83
C PHE A 204 -6.74 28.45 2.23
N GLU A 205 -6.10 28.48 1.07
CA GLU A 205 -5.80 29.75 0.38
C GLU A 205 -7.07 30.56 0.10
N TYR A 206 -8.16 29.88 -0.26
CA TYR A 206 -9.44 30.53 -0.50
C TYR A 206 -10.00 31.19 0.76
N ILE A 207 -10.03 30.50 1.91
CA ILE A 207 -10.58 31.10 3.14
C ILE A 207 -9.71 32.24 3.67
N GLU A 208 -8.39 32.15 3.51
CA GLU A 208 -7.45 33.19 3.95
C GLU A 208 -7.58 34.45 3.07
N LYS A 209 -7.60 34.28 1.74
CA LYS A 209 -7.57 35.40 0.78
C LYS A 209 -8.95 35.98 0.50
N ASN A 210 -9.98 35.13 0.37
CA ASN A 210 -11.31 35.56 -0.08
C ASN A 210 -12.30 35.72 1.06
N ALA A 211 -12.27 34.85 2.07
CA ALA A 211 -13.16 34.95 3.22
C ALA A 211 -12.55 35.76 4.38
N SER A 212 -11.24 36.04 4.34
CA SER A 212 -10.49 36.68 5.44
C SER A 212 -10.64 35.93 6.77
N ILE A 213 -10.68 34.60 6.72
CA ILE A 213 -10.84 33.70 7.87
C ILE A 213 -9.52 32.99 8.14
N SER A 214 -9.09 32.99 9.41
CA SER A 214 -7.92 32.23 9.88
C SER A 214 -8.35 31.02 10.70
N VAL A 215 -7.62 29.91 10.54
CA VAL A 215 -7.77 28.68 11.32
C VAL A 215 -6.87 28.64 12.56
N ALA A 216 -6.00 29.63 12.73
CA ALA A 216 -5.07 29.68 13.86
C ALA A 216 -5.83 29.72 15.21
N GLY A 217 -5.48 28.80 16.11
CA GLY A 217 -6.15 28.65 17.40
C GLY A 217 -7.57 28.05 17.31
N LYS A 218 -7.99 27.57 16.14
CA LYS A 218 -9.34 27.01 15.90
C LYS A 218 -9.29 25.51 15.64
N ILE A 219 -10.45 24.89 15.79
CA ILE A 219 -10.70 23.53 15.35
C ILE A 219 -11.08 23.57 13.87
N VAL A 220 -10.37 22.83 13.04
CA VAL A 220 -10.71 22.70 11.62
C VAL A 220 -11.74 21.57 11.45
N MET A 221 -12.79 21.81 10.67
CA MET A 221 -13.71 20.76 10.22
C MET A 221 -13.59 20.59 8.70
N ALA A 222 -13.24 19.39 8.25
CA ALA A 222 -13.04 19.09 6.83
C ALA A 222 -13.76 17.79 6.44
N ARG A 223 -14.27 17.73 5.21
CA ARG A 223 -14.82 16.50 4.66
C ARG A 223 -13.73 15.61 4.06
N TYR A 224 -13.92 14.30 4.17
CA TYR A 224 -13.08 13.30 3.50
C TYR A 224 -13.14 13.42 1.97
N GLY A 225 -12.13 12.86 1.29
CA GLY A 225 -12.01 12.86 -0.17
C GLY A 225 -11.00 13.86 -0.74
N LYS A 226 -10.74 13.76 -2.05
CA LYS A 226 -9.81 14.55 -2.87
C LYS A 226 -8.32 14.42 -2.56
N ILE A 227 -7.92 14.49 -1.30
CA ILE A 227 -6.54 14.30 -0.84
C ILE A 227 -6.52 13.35 0.36
N PHE A 228 -5.36 12.74 0.62
CA PHE A 228 -5.15 11.87 1.77
C PHE A 228 -5.44 12.59 3.09
N ARG A 229 -6.02 11.86 4.05
CA ARG A 229 -6.49 12.43 5.32
C ARG A 229 -5.37 13.01 6.18
N GLY A 230 -4.19 12.41 6.18
CA GLY A 230 -3.01 12.95 6.88
C GLY A 230 -2.54 14.29 6.30
N ASP A 231 -2.68 14.52 4.98
CA ASP A 231 -2.34 15.81 4.37
C ASP A 231 -3.28 16.92 4.86
N LYS A 232 -4.59 16.64 4.99
CA LYS A 232 -5.55 17.60 5.56
C LYS A 232 -5.12 18.05 6.96
N VAL A 233 -4.66 17.10 7.77
CA VAL A 233 -4.20 17.36 9.14
C VAL A 233 -2.92 18.19 9.14
N ARG A 234 -1.91 17.79 8.37
CA ARG A 234 -0.66 18.55 8.24
C ARG A 234 -0.90 19.99 7.78
N LEU A 235 -1.74 20.18 6.76
CA LEU A 235 -2.06 21.51 6.25
C LEU A 235 -2.80 22.38 7.28
N SER A 236 -3.65 21.77 8.11
CA SER A 236 -4.33 22.44 9.21
C SER A 236 -3.34 22.88 10.30
N GLU A 237 -2.45 21.97 10.69
CA GLU A 237 -1.43 22.20 11.72
C GLU A 237 -0.42 23.28 11.31
N MET A 238 0.05 23.25 10.06
CA MET A 238 0.93 24.29 9.50
C MET A 238 0.31 25.69 9.56
N ARG A 239 -1.02 25.79 9.64
CA ARG A 239 -1.79 27.04 9.74
C ARG A 239 -2.22 27.37 11.17
N GLY A 240 -1.71 26.63 12.15
CA GLY A 240 -1.93 26.86 13.58
C GLY A 240 -3.28 26.37 14.09
N ALA A 241 -3.98 25.49 13.36
CA ALA A 241 -5.15 24.81 13.91
C ALA A 241 -4.76 24.01 15.16
N ILE A 242 -5.66 23.94 16.14
CA ILE A 242 -5.42 23.23 17.41
C ILE A 242 -6.02 21.82 17.41
N GLY A 243 -6.80 21.47 16.40
CA GLY A 243 -7.35 20.13 16.20
C GLY A 243 -8.20 20.04 14.94
N VAL A 244 -8.54 18.82 14.53
CA VAL A 244 -9.22 18.54 13.26
C VAL A 244 -10.37 17.55 13.46
N ILE A 245 -11.53 17.88 12.90
CA ILE A 245 -12.68 16.99 12.77
C ILE A 245 -12.81 16.60 11.30
N LEU A 246 -12.80 15.30 11.04
CA LEU A 246 -13.02 14.75 9.69
C LEU A 246 -14.40 14.11 9.61
N PHE A 247 -15.12 14.32 8.50
CA PHE A 247 -16.43 13.69 8.30
C PHE A 247 -16.66 13.27 6.85
N SER A 248 -17.51 12.27 6.65
CA SER A 248 -17.89 11.78 5.32
C SER A 248 -19.16 12.48 4.85
N ASP A 249 -19.04 13.52 4.02
CA ASP A 249 -20.20 14.28 3.52
C ASP A 249 -21.11 13.40 2.64
N PRO A 250 -22.44 13.46 2.81
CA PRO A 250 -23.37 12.72 1.97
C PRO A 250 -23.22 13.03 0.46
N ALA A 251 -22.66 14.18 0.09
CA ALA A 251 -22.36 14.51 -1.32
C ALA A 251 -21.34 13.55 -1.98
N ASP A 252 -20.45 12.97 -1.19
CA ASP A 252 -19.38 12.10 -1.68
C ASP A 252 -19.64 10.61 -1.38
N TYR A 253 -20.44 10.31 -0.35
CA TYR A 253 -20.57 8.96 0.21
C TYR A 253 -22.01 8.43 0.28
N THR A 254 -22.98 9.15 -0.30
CA THR A 254 -24.38 8.70 -0.39
C THR A 254 -25.00 9.08 -1.74
N ASN A 255 -26.20 8.55 -2.03
CA ASN A 255 -27.05 9.02 -3.13
C ASN A 255 -27.92 10.24 -2.76
N GLY A 256 -27.78 10.78 -1.53
CA GLY A 256 -28.58 11.89 -1.01
C GLY A 256 -29.89 11.49 -0.32
N ASP A 257 -30.30 10.22 -0.36
CA ASP A 257 -31.49 9.72 0.35
C ASP A 257 -31.10 8.94 1.61
N ILE A 258 -31.39 9.53 2.77
CA ILE A 258 -31.06 8.95 4.08
C ILE A 258 -31.83 7.66 4.41
N ASN A 259 -32.89 7.32 3.65
CA ASN A 259 -33.62 6.07 3.81
C ASN A 259 -33.03 4.93 2.98
N GLN A 260 -32.22 5.28 1.96
CA GLN A 260 -31.50 4.37 1.08
C GLN A 260 -30.04 4.32 1.50
N VAL A 261 -29.80 3.99 2.76
CA VAL A 261 -28.48 3.74 3.33
C VAL A 261 -28.45 2.34 3.93
N TYR A 262 -27.28 1.83 4.27
CA TYR A 262 -27.16 0.54 4.94
C TYR A 262 -28.05 0.50 6.20
N PRO A 263 -28.85 -0.55 6.42
CA PRO A 263 -28.82 -1.86 5.74
C PRO A 263 -29.74 -1.98 4.51
N ASN A 264 -30.49 -0.95 4.15
CA ASN A 264 -31.46 -0.99 3.05
C ASN A 264 -30.78 -0.85 1.67
N ASP A 265 -29.64 -0.17 1.63
CA ASP A 265 -28.83 0.03 0.43
C ASP A 265 -27.33 0.04 0.79
N TRP A 266 -26.42 0.20 -0.16
CA TRP A 266 -24.96 0.18 0.08
C TRP A 266 -24.36 1.53 0.51
N TRP A 267 -25.17 2.58 0.62
CA TRP A 267 -24.71 3.92 0.99
C TRP A 267 -24.44 4.09 2.48
N LEU A 268 -23.56 5.04 2.80
CA LEU A 268 -23.10 5.30 4.17
C LEU A 268 -24.25 5.77 5.08
N PRO A 269 -24.50 5.13 6.24
CA PRO A 269 -25.48 5.59 7.22
C PRO A 269 -24.99 6.80 8.05
N PRO A 270 -25.89 7.56 8.71
CA PRO A 270 -25.54 8.83 9.40
C PRO A 270 -24.58 8.69 10.58
N SER A 271 -24.58 7.52 11.22
CA SER A 271 -23.65 7.18 12.31
C SER A 271 -22.29 6.72 11.79
N GLY A 272 -22.18 6.32 10.52
CA GLY A 272 -20.97 5.75 9.93
C GLY A 272 -19.82 6.75 9.87
N ALA A 273 -18.70 6.43 10.51
CA ALA A 273 -17.51 7.26 10.55
C ALA A 273 -16.32 6.52 9.93
N GLN A 274 -15.60 7.19 9.02
CA GLN A 274 -14.44 6.60 8.36
C GLN A 274 -13.22 6.65 9.29
N ARG A 275 -12.77 5.48 9.76
CA ARG A 275 -11.47 5.27 10.40
C ARG A 275 -10.34 5.48 9.38
N GLY A 276 -9.11 5.57 9.85
CA GLY A 276 -7.96 5.67 8.97
C GLY A 276 -6.75 6.28 9.65
N THR A 277 -5.56 5.93 9.18
CA THR A 277 -4.31 6.52 9.63
C THR A 277 -4.17 7.98 9.18
N VAL A 278 -3.67 8.84 10.07
CA VAL A 278 -3.25 10.22 9.76
C VAL A 278 -1.73 10.39 9.72
N TYR A 279 -0.99 9.28 9.85
CA TYR A 279 0.45 9.22 9.59
C TYR A 279 0.71 9.46 8.10
N ILE A 280 1.62 10.39 7.79
CA ILE A 280 1.95 10.79 6.41
C ILE A 280 3.19 10.06 5.85
N GLY A 281 3.80 9.15 6.61
CA GLY A 281 4.88 8.30 6.12
C GLY A 281 4.38 6.97 5.54
N VAL A 282 5.32 6.06 5.28
CA VAL A 282 5.11 4.70 4.78
C VAL A 282 5.99 3.78 5.61
N GLY A 283 5.56 2.54 5.89
CA GLY A 283 6.29 1.64 6.77
C GLY A 283 6.13 1.98 8.25
N ASP A 284 6.85 1.27 9.11
CA ASP A 284 6.91 1.54 10.54
C ASP A 284 7.52 2.94 10.80
N PRO A 285 6.83 3.84 11.52
CA PRO A 285 7.35 5.16 11.85
C PRO A 285 8.71 5.14 12.56
N LEU A 286 9.10 4.03 13.21
CA LEU A 286 10.34 3.93 13.98
C LEU A 286 11.54 3.35 13.20
N THR A 287 11.33 2.78 12.02
CA THR A 287 12.38 2.07 11.25
C THR A 287 12.41 2.41 9.77
N ALA A 288 12.16 3.66 9.42
CA ALA A 288 12.29 4.09 8.03
C ALA A 288 13.62 3.62 7.40
N ASP A 289 13.51 2.97 6.24
CA ASP A 289 14.58 2.42 5.39
C ASP A 289 15.23 1.10 5.87
N TYR A 290 14.72 0.44 6.91
CA TYR A 290 15.22 -0.86 7.36
C TYR A 290 14.17 -1.67 8.13
N PRO A 291 14.18 -3.01 8.05
CA PRO A 291 13.08 -3.80 8.57
C PRO A 291 12.98 -3.75 10.10
N ALA A 292 11.74 -3.68 10.60
CA ALA A 292 11.32 -3.69 11.99
C ALA A 292 11.51 -5.05 12.71
N ILE A 293 12.67 -5.68 12.55
CA ILE A 293 13.04 -6.92 13.25
C ILE A 293 13.43 -6.66 14.71
N GLY A 294 13.57 -7.73 15.51
CA GLY A 294 13.83 -7.61 16.95
C GLY A 294 15.13 -6.88 17.32
N THR A 295 16.13 -6.87 16.43
CA THR A 295 17.42 -6.17 16.62
C THR A 295 17.45 -4.77 16.01
N ALA A 296 16.37 -4.32 15.38
CA ALA A 296 16.31 -3.03 14.71
C ALA A 296 16.45 -1.87 15.71
N ASN A 297 17.20 -0.83 15.32
CA ASN A 297 17.26 0.42 16.06
C ASN A 297 15.88 1.11 16.03
N ARG A 298 15.46 1.78 17.11
CA ARG A 298 14.14 2.47 17.18
C ARG A 298 14.27 3.95 17.57
N LYS A 299 15.46 4.52 17.37
CA LYS A 299 15.78 5.91 17.77
C LYS A 299 15.33 6.97 16.76
N LEU A 300 14.72 6.57 15.64
CA LEU A 300 14.20 7.52 14.67
C LEU A 300 13.06 8.31 15.31
N ASP A 301 13.08 9.64 15.15
CA ASP A 301 12.02 10.51 15.63
C ASP A 301 10.94 10.65 14.54
N PRO A 302 9.74 10.06 14.73
CA PRO A 302 8.66 10.14 13.75
C PRO A 302 7.88 11.45 13.83
N SER A 303 8.25 12.41 14.68
CA SER A 303 7.48 13.64 14.95
C SER A 303 7.10 14.43 13.70
N ASN A 304 7.93 14.44 12.65
CA ASN A 304 7.62 15.12 11.39
C ASN A 304 6.53 14.45 10.55
N TYR A 305 6.19 13.19 10.86
CA TYR A 305 5.22 12.39 10.12
C TYR A 305 3.95 12.07 10.93
N LEU A 306 3.98 12.26 12.24
CA LEU A 306 2.84 12.10 13.14
C LEU A 306 2.25 13.47 13.46
N PRO A 307 0.91 13.61 13.55
CA PRO A 307 0.31 14.88 13.94
C PRO A 307 0.64 15.24 15.40
N SER A 308 0.75 16.54 15.69
CA SER A 308 0.89 17.07 17.05
C SER A 308 -0.39 17.72 17.59
N ILE A 309 -1.49 17.60 16.85
CA ILE A 309 -2.82 18.08 17.22
C ILE A 309 -3.87 16.95 17.22
N PRO A 310 -4.90 17.00 18.09
CA PRO A 310 -5.98 16.02 18.09
C PRO A 310 -6.78 15.98 16.80
N VAL A 311 -7.00 14.77 16.28
CA VAL A 311 -7.81 14.47 15.09
C VAL A 311 -8.86 13.41 15.43
N HIS A 312 -10.10 13.63 15.03
CA HIS A 312 -11.17 12.66 15.26
C HIS A 312 -12.16 12.59 14.08
N PRO A 313 -12.52 11.38 13.61
CA PRO A 313 -13.52 11.22 12.57
C PRO A 313 -14.92 11.14 13.18
N ILE A 314 -15.90 11.72 12.49
CA ILE A 314 -17.31 11.68 12.89
C ILE A 314 -18.21 11.27 11.71
N GLY A 315 -19.36 10.68 12.03
CA GLY A 315 -20.42 10.46 11.06
C GLY A 315 -21.09 11.78 10.66
N TYR A 316 -21.69 11.83 9.46
CA TYR A 316 -22.33 13.06 8.99
C TYR A 316 -23.56 13.47 9.82
N GLY A 317 -24.18 12.54 10.55
CA GLY A 317 -25.22 12.88 11.53
C GLY A 317 -24.71 13.85 12.60
N ILE A 318 -23.50 13.62 13.11
CA ILE A 318 -22.83 14.51 14.06
C ILE A 318 -22.42 15.81 13.35
N ALA A 319 -21.89 15.72 12.13
CA ALA A 319 -21.47 16.90 11.36
C ALA A 319 -22.65 17.86 11.09
N ILE A 320 -23.86 17.34 10.85
CA ILE A 320 -25.09 18.14 10.73
C ILE A 320 -25.34 18.94 12.01
N HIS A 321 -25.22 18.32 13.20
CA HIS A 321 -25.41 19.02 14.47
C HIS A 321 -24.38 20.13 14.69
N LEU A 322 -23.10 19.88 14.39
CA LEU A 322 -22.06 20.88 14.50
C LEU A 322 -22.28 22.03 13.49
N MET A 323 -22.50 21.70 12.22
CA MET A 323 -22.70 22.68 11.14
C MET A 323 -23.93 23.56 11.37
N ARG A 324 -25.03 23.02 11.91
CA ARG A 324 -26.24 23.79 12.28
C ARG A 324 -25.94 24.88 13.33
N SER A 325 -24.99 24.62 14.21
CA SER A 325 -24.61 25.52 15.29
C SER A 325 -23.60 26.60 14.88
N LEU A 326 -22.93 26.45 13.73
CA LEU A 326 -21.92 27.42 13.27
C LEU A 326 -22.54 28.77 12.89
N SER A 327 -21.85 29.85 13.25
CA SER A 327 -22.13 31.20 12.74
C SER A 327 -21.31 31.49 11.48
N GLY A 328 -21.18 32.77 11.12
CA GLY A 328 -20.35 33.22 10.01
C GLY A 328 -21.05 33.15 8.64
N PRO A 329 -20.37 33.63 7.59
CA PRO A 329 -20.92 33.65 6.24
C PRO A 329 -21.18 32.23 5.71
N GLU A 330 -22.17 32.13 4.83
CA GLU A 330 -22.42 30.89 4.09
C GLU A 330 -21.26 30.61 3.13
N VAL A 331 -20.95 29.32 2.96
CA VAL A 331 -19.96 28.92 1.97
C VAL A 331 -20.50 29.03 0.55
N ASN A 332 -19.58 29.12 -0.40
CA ASN A 332 -19.88 29.08 -1.83
C ASN A 332 -20.65 27.82 -2.20
N VAL A 333 -21.42 27.92 -3.30
CA VAL A 333 -22.23 26.80 -3.80
C VAL A 333 -21.40 25.52 -4.05
N THR A 334 -20.15 25.66 -4.49
CA THR A 334 -19.24 24.53 -4.76
C THR A 334 -18.71 23.85 -3.49
N TRP A 335 -18.83 24.50 -2.33
CA TRP A 335 -18.38 23.99 -1.03
C TRP A 335 -19.52 23.35 -0.23
N ARG A 336 -20.77 23.48 -0.73
CA ARG A 336 -21.94 22.84 -0.13
C ARG A 336 -21.90 21.34 -0.43
N GLY A 337 -22.27 20.54 0.56
CA GLY A 337 -22.52 19.12 0.41
C GLY A 337 -24.01 18.80 0.38
N LEU A 338 -24.38 17.58 0.77
CA LEU A 338 -25.77 17.11 0.80
C LEU A 338 -26.35 16.97 2.21
N MET A 339 -25.62 17.37 3.26
CA MET A 339 -26.20 17.52 4.59
C MET A 339 -27.40 18.50 4.62
N ASN A 340 -28.48 18.12 5.31
CA ASN A 340 -29.68 18.94 5.50
C ASN A 340 -29.45 20.08 6.52
N THR A 341 -28.59 21.04 6.16
CA THR A 341 -28.25 22.24 6.91
C THR A 341 -27.52 23.25 6.02
N THR A 342 -27.51 24.51 6.41
CA THR A 342 -26.70 25.54 5.75
C THR A 342 -25.22 25.37 6.11
N TYR A 343 -24.38 25.23 5.10
CA TYR A 343 -22.92 25.19 5.27
C TYR A 343 -22.39 26.60 5.50
N ARG A 344 -21.69 26.80 6.61
CA ARG A 344 -21.07 28.09 6.97
C ARG A 344 -19.60 27.89 7.23
N PHE A 345 -18.79 28.91 6.96
CA PHE A 345 -17.37 28.85 7.26
C PHE A 345 -17.09 28.72 8.76
N GLY A 346 -18.00 29.18 9.63
CA GLY A 346 -17.78 29.16 11.07
C GLY A 346 -16.92 30.33 11.53
N GLY A 347 -15.92 30.04 12.38
CA GLY A 347 -15.17 31.02 13.16
C GLY A 347 -15.84 31.36 14.51
N GLY A 348 -16.98 30.74 14.78
CA GLY A 348 -17.78 30.89 16.00
C GLY A 348 -19.09 30.10 15.88
N PHE A 349 -19.94 30.22 16.91
CA PHE A 349 -21.26 29.59 16.96
C PHE A 349 -22.36 30.66 16.96
N LYS A 350 -23.56 30.28 16.52
CA LYS A 350 -24.75 31.16 16.53
C LYS A 350 -25.09 31.64 17.94
N THR A 351 -24.91 30.76 18.93
CA THR A 351 -25.08 31.12 20.34
C THR A 351 -23.73 31.59 20.87
N THR A 352 -23.70 32.83 21.38
CA THR A 352 -22.51 33.43 21.98
C THR A 352 -22.00 32.58 23.13
N GLY A 353 -20.67 32.51 23.27
CA GLY A 353 -20.00 31.78 24.36
C GLY A 353 -19.87 30.27 24.15
N TRP A 354 -20.58 29.68 23.18
CA TRP A 354 -20.44 28.26 22.88
C TRP A 354 -19.05 27.90 22.36
N LYS A 355 -18.61 26.66 22.63
CA LYS A 355 -17.35 26.09 22.13
C LYS A 355 -17.54 24.63 21.73
N ALA A 356 -16.81 24.18 20.72
CA ALA A 356 -16.64 22.75 20.50
C ALA A 356 -15.54 22.21 21.42
N ARG A 357 -15.74 21.01 21.94
CA ARG A 357 -14.73 20.23 22.66
C ARG A 357 -14.42 18.97 21.86
N ILE A 358 -13.15 18.68 21.66
CA ILE A 358 -12.69 17.40 21.10
C ILE A 358 -11.87 16.72 22.18
N HIS A 359 -12.26 15.50 22.51
CA HIS A 359 -11.53 14.61 23.41
C HIS A 359 -10.97 13.45 22.60
N VAL A 360 -9.65 13.33 22.53
CA VAL A 360 -8.94 12.22 21.90
C VAL A 360 -8.04 11.55 22.94
N SER A 361 -8.24 10.25 23.10
CA SER A 361 -7.48 9.36 23.96
C SER A 361 -6.99 8.19 23.10
N THR A 362 -5.86 8.40 22.45
CA THR A 362 -5.17 7.42 21.60
C THR A 362 -3.84 7.06 22.25
N SER A 363 -3.43 5.80 22.11
CA SER A 363 -2.15 5.31 22.58
C SER A 363 -1.38 4.66 21.44
N ASN A 364 -0.09 4.99 21.35
CA ASN A 364 0.82 4.37 20.39
C ASN A 364 1.67 3.34 21.13
N GLY A 365 1.81 2.16 20.55
CA GLY A 365 2.52 1.05 21.17
C GLY A 365 3.13 0.12 20.13
N ARG A 366 4.26 -0.49 20.50
CA ARG A 366 4.88 -1.51 19.64
C ARG A 366 4.16 -2.83 19.80
N VAL A 367 3.76 -3.41 18.68
CA VAL A 367 3.06 -4.69 18.61
C VAL A 367 3.61 -5.53 17.47
N ASP A 368 3.45 -6.84 17.56
CA ASP A 368 3.86 -7.75 16.50
C ASP A 368 2.78 -7.81 15.41
N VAL A 369 3.22 -7.76 14.17
CA VAL A 369 2.39 -7.97 12.98
C VAL A 369 3.00 -9.08 12.14
N PHE A 370 2.16 -9.88 11.51
CA PHE A 370 2.60 -11.04 10.72
C PHE A 370 2.22 -10.87 9.26
N ASN A 371 3.20 -10.98 8.39
CA ASN A 371 2.96 -11.26 6.98
C ASN A 371 2.93 -12.77 6.77
N ALA A 372 1.97 -13.28 6.01
CA ALA A 372 2.01 -14.65 5.51
C ALA A 372 2.54 -14.65 4.08
N ILE A 373 3.59 -15.42 3.81
CA ILE A 373 4.20 -15.55 2.48
C ILE A 373 4.11 -17.02 2.06
N GLY A 374 3.34 -17.29 1.03
CA GLY A 374 3.24 -18.60 0.38
C GLY A 374 4.03 -18.62 -0.92
N ILE A 375 4.87 -19.63 -1.12
CA ILE A 375 5.74 -19.75 -2.30
C ILE A 375 5.33 -20.98 -3.10
N MET A 376 5.02 -20.77 -4.37
CA MET A 376 4.97 -21.80 -5.39
C MET A 376 6.23 -21.70 -6.24
N ARG A 377 7.13 -22.67 -6.09
CA ARG A 377 8.45 -22.65 -6.72
C ARG A 377 8.32 -22.87 -8.24
N GLY A 378 9.02 -22.03 -9.00
CA GLY A 378 9.12 -22.14 -10.44
C GLY A 378 9.94 -23.35 -10.88
N GLU A 379 9.57 -23.96 -12.00
CA GLU A 379 10.26 -25.14 -12.53
C GLU A 379 11.57 -24.79 -13.26
N ILE A 380 11.59 -23.68 -14.02
CA ILE A 380 12.73 -23.30 -14.87
C ILE A 380 13.53 -22.14 -14.26
N GLU A 381 12.84 -21.09 -13.82
CA GLU A 381 13.42 -19.86 -13.28
C GLU A 381 12.95 -19.64 -11.82
N PRO A 382 13.31 -20.54 -10.87
CA PRO A 382 12.84 -20.47 -9.49
C PRO A 382 13.31 -19.20 -8.76
N ASP A 383 14.34 -18.52 -9.26
CA ASP A 383 14.90 -17.28 -8.73
C ASP A 383 14.31 -16.02 -9.38
N ARG A 384 13.18 -16.13 -10.09
CA ARG A 384 12.37 -15.00 -10.57
C ARG A 384 10.99 -15.05 -9.93
N TYR A 385 10.50 -13.90 -9.48
CA TYR A 385 9.31 -13.81 -8.64
C TYR A 385 8.20 -13.01 -9.31
N VAL A 386 7.03 -13.61 -9.46
CA VAL A 386 5.78 -12.89 -9.68
C VAL A 386 5.06 -12.86 -8.33
N LEU A 387 4.89 -11.66 -7.78
CA LEU A 387 4.26 -11.49 -6.48
C LEU A 387 2.79 -11.13 -6.67
N VAL A 388 1.92 -11.78 -5.91
CA VAL A 388 0.51 -11.42 -5.79
C VAL A 388 0.23 -11.09 -4.33
N GLY A 389 -0.14 -9.85 -4.07
CA GLY A 389 -0.25 -9.30 -2.72
C GLY A 389 -1.64 -8.79 -2.39
N ASN A 390 -2.01 -8.95 -1.12
CA ASN A 390 -3.20 -8.38 -0.51
C ASN A 390 -2.93 -8.11 0.96
N HIS A 391 -3.39 -7.01 1.55
CA HIS A 391 -3.37 -6.90 3.00
C HIS A 391 -4.49 -7.69 3.66
N ARG A 392 -4.43 -7.88 4.96
CA ARG A 392 -5.38 -8.74 5.69
C ARG A 392 -6.02 -8.05 6.88
N ASP A 393 -5.29 -7.13 7.49
CA ASP A 393 -5.86 -6.29 8.53
C ASP A 393 -6.94 -5.36 7.98
N ALA A 394 -7.96 -5.09 8.78
CA ALA A 394 -9.01 -4.13 8.47
C ALA A 394 -9.39 -3.34 9.72
N TRP A 395 -9.93 -2.14 9.56
CA TRP A 395 -10.41 -1.36 10.69
C TRP A 395 -11.51 -2.03 11.52
N VAL A 396 -12.41 -2.78 10.87
CA VAL A 396 -13.48 -3.56 11.51
C VAL A 396 -13.52 -4.95 10.86
N PHE A 397 -14.63 -5.32 10.20
CA PHE A 397 -14.83 -6.64 9.58
C PHE A 397 -14.18 -6.79 8.20
N GLY A 398 -13.93 -5.67 7.51
CA GLY A 398 -13.20 -5.66 6.26
C GLY A 398 -13.71 -6.56 5.13
N ALA A 399 -15.02 -6.74 4.96
CA ALA A 399 -15.57 -7.61 3.92
C ALA A 399 -15.18 -7.19 2.49
N VAL A 400 -15.13 -5.88 2.25
CA VAL A 400 -14.67 -5.29 0.99
C VAL A 400 -13.16 -5.06 1.07
N ASP A 401 -12.76 -4.15 1.95
CA ASP A 401 -11.38 -3.78 2.23
C ASP A 401 -10.89 -4.49 3.50
N PRO A 402 -10.01 -5.52 3.43
CA PRO A 402 -9.43 -6.14 2.22
C PRO A 402 -9.90 -7.58 1.96
N GLY A 403 -10.97 -8.00 2.63
CA GLY A 403 -11.48 -9.37 2.62
C GLY A 403 -11.84 -9.86 1.22
N SER A 404 -12.31 -8.96 0.35
CA SER A 404 -12.61 -9.29 -1.05
C SER A 404 -11.36 -9.73 -1.81
N GLY A 405 -10.25 -8.99 -1.67
CA GLY A 405 -8.98 -9.32 -2.31
C GLY A 405 -8.32 -10.56 -1.71
N THR A 406 -8.39 -10.73 -0.39
CA THR A 406 -7.86 -11.92 0.28
C THR A 406 -8.61 -13.17 -0.18
N ALA A 407 -9.93 -13.09 -0.33
CA ALA A 407 -10.75 -14.21 -0.81
C ALA A 407 -10.39 -14.61 -2.26
N VAL A 408 -10.19 -13.64 -3.15
CA VAL A 408 -9.72 -13.92 -4.53
C VAL A 408 -8.34 -14.54 -4.53
N MET A 409 -7.42 -14.04 -3.69
CA MET A 409 -6.07 -14.61 -3.56
C MET A 409 -6.10 -16.05 -3.05
N MET A 410 -6.97 -16.35 -2.08
CA MET A 410 -7.20 -17.72 -1.58
C MET A 410 -7.67 -18.64 -2.71
N GLU A 411 -8.72 -18.26 -3.44
CA GLU A 411 -9.28 -19.10 -4.52
C GLU A 411 -8.27 -19.31 -5.66
N MET A 412 -7.56 -18.26 -6.07
CA MET A 412 -6.50 -18.36 -7.06
C MET A 412 -5.38 -19.32 -6.61
N SER A 413 -4.94 -19.21 -5.35
CA SER A 413 -3.91 -20.11 -4.82
C SER A 413 -4.39 -21.56 -4.70
N ARG A 414 -5.69 -21.80 -4.45
CA ARG A 414 -6.30 -23.13 -4.44
C ARG A 414 -6.27 -23.79 -5.82
N VAL A 415 -6.73 -23.06 -6.85
CA VAL A 415 -6.76 -23.56 -8.23
C VAL A 415 -5.35 -23.88 -8.73
N LEU A 416 -4.43 -22.92 -8.64
CA LEU A 416 -3.04 -23.13 -9.06
C LEU A 416 -2.36 -24.24 -8.26
N GLY A 417 -2.63 -24.31 -6.95
CA GLY A 417 -2.13 -25.37 -6.07
C GLY A 417 -2.64 -26.76 -6.43
N ASN A 418 -3.90 -26.89 -6.88
CA ASN A 418 -4.46 -28.16 -7.35
C ASN A 418 -3.80 -28.65 -8.65
N LEU A 419 -3.55 -27.75 -9.59
CA LEU A 419 -2.81 -28.07 -10.83
C LEU A 419 -1.39 -28.56 -10.52
N VAL A 420 -0.75 -27.93 -9.54
CA VAL A 420 0.55 -28.32 -9.00
C VAL A 420 0.52 -29.70 -8.35
N LYS A 421 -0.41 -29.93 -7.42
CA LYS A 421 -0.51 -31.21 -6.68
C LYS A 421 -0.84 -32.38 -7.58
N SER A 422 -1.62 -32.15 -8.64
CA SER A 422 -1.93 -33.18 -9.63
C SER A 422 -0.79 -33.45 -10.62
N GLY A 423 0.31 -32.70 -10.55
CA GLY A 423 1.47 -32.84 -11.44
C GLY A 423 1.21 -32.39 -12.88
N ARG A 424 0.09 -31.69 -13.13
CA ARG A 424 -0.32 -31.28 -14.47
C ARG A 424 0.34 -29.98 -14.92
N TRP A 425 0.70 -29.12 -13.97
CA TRP A 425 1.34 -27.85 -14.27
C TRP A 425 2.23 -27.37 -13.14
N ARG A 426 3.30 -26.67 -13.51
CA ARG A 426 4.14 -25.86 -12.63
C ARG A 426 4.43 -24.53 -13.32
N PRO A 427 4.50 -23.41 -12.58
CA PRO A 427 4.84 -22.15 -13.20
C PRO A 427 6.31 -22.14 -13.61
N ARG A 428 6.62 -21.48 -14.73
CA ARG A 428 8.00 -21.28 -15.17
C ARG A 428 8.85 -20.56 -14.12
N ARG A 429 8.29 -19.48 -13.56
CA ARG A 429 8.88 -18.62 -12.52
C ARG A 429 8.17 -18.86 -11.20
N SER A 430 8.81 -18.55 -10.07
CA SER A 430 8.16 -18.70 -8.77
C SER A 430 7.04 -17.67 -8.59
N ILE A 431 5.91 -18.12 -8.05
CA ILE A 431 4.79 -17.26 -7.66
C ILE A 431 4.80 -17.12 -6.15
N LEU A 432 4.76 -15.87 -5.66
CA LEU A 432 4.72 -15.56 -4.23
C LEU A 432 3.35 -14.95 -3.91
N PHE A 433 2.56 -15.64 -3.09
CA PHE A 433 1.34 -15.10 -2.50
C PHE A 433 1.67 -14.40 -1.19
N CYS A 434 1.28 -13.13 -1.08
CA CYS A 434 1.70 -12.27 0.02
C CYS A 434 0.48 -11.70 0.73
N SER A 435 0.26 -12.10 1.97
CA SER A 435 -0.77 -11.54 2.85
C SER A 435 -0.12 -10.59 3.85
N TRP A 436 -0.27 -9.29 3.60
CA TRP A 436 0.35 -8.23 4.39
C TRP A 436 -0.44 -7.92 5.66
N GLY A 437 0.26 -7.66 6.76
CA GLY A 437 -0.34 -7.10 7.97
C GLY A 437 -0.05 -5.61 8.12
N ALA A 438 -0.91 -4.90 8.86
CA ALA A 438 -0.78 -3.48 9.17
C ALA A 438 -0.70 -2.55 7.95
N GLU A 439 -1.41 -2.85 6.86
CA GLU A 439 -1.53 -1.93 5.74
C GLU A 439 -2.27 -0.65 6.14
N GLU A 440 -3.33 -0.79 6.93
CA GLU A 440 -4.25 0.30 7.31
C GLU A 440 -3.54 1.41 8.11
N TYR A 441 -2.39 1.06 8.68
CA TYR A 441 -1.53 1.94 9.48
C TYR A 441 -0.44 2.66 8.69
N GLY A 442 -0.34 2.44 7.37
CA GLY A 442 0.64 3.08 6.50
C GLY A 442 1.48 2.11 5.69
N LEU A 443 0.86 1.07 5.12
CA LEU A 443 1.52 0.03 4.33
C LEU A 443 2.61 -0.70 5.11
N VAL A 444 2.45 -0.87 6.43
CA VAL A 444 3.56 -1.25 7.32
C VAL A 444 4.13 -2.60 6.92
N GLY A 445 3.35 -3.69 6.98
CA GLY A 445 3.89 -5.03 6.74
C GLY A 445 4.49 -5.22 5.35
N SER A 446 3.90 -4.67 4.29
CA SER A 446 4.46 -4.77 2.94
C SER A 446 5.77 -3.99 2.81
N THR A 447 5.85 -2.80 3.42
CA THR A 447 7.07 -1.97 3.42
C THR A 447 8.19 -2.64 4.19
N GLU A 448 7.94 -3.10 5.42
CA GLU A 448 8.95 -3.79 6.24
C GLU A 448 9.50 -5.03 5.52
N TRP A 449 8.65 -5.74 4.76
CA TRP A 449 9.08 -6.88 3.98
C TRP A 449 9.92 -6.50 2.77
N VAL A 450 9.58 -5.41 2.09
CA VAL A 450 10.43 -4.86 1.02
C VAL A 450 11.78 -4.43 1.57
N GLU A 451 11.82 -3.74 2.72
CA GLU A 451 13.06 -3.32 3.37
C GLU A 451 13.92 -4.53 3.77
N HIS A 452 13.30 -5.58 4.33
CA HIS A 452 13.99 -6.82 4.70
C HIS A 452 14.63 -7.51 3.49
N TYR A 453 13.94 -7.54 2.35
CA TYR A 453 14.36 -8.30 1.17
C TYR A 453 14.77 -7.42 -0.02
N THR A 454 15.10 -6.14 0.20
CA THR A 454 15.30 -5.14 -0.86
C THR A 454 16.27 -5.60 -1.94
N LYS A 455 17.41 -6.19 -1.55
CA LYS A 455 18.42 -6.66 -2.51
C LYS A 455 17.93 -7.83 -3.35
N THR A 456 17.25 -8.77 -2.71
CA THR A 456 16.71 -9.95 -3.38
C THR A 456 15.58 -9.57 -4.33
N LEU A 457 14.62 -8.75 -3.87
CA LEU A 457 13.50 -8.28 -4.69
C LEU A 457 13.97 -7.42 -5.85
N GLY A 458 14.88 -6.46 -5.60
CA GLY A 458 15.43 -5.61 -6.65
C GLY A 458 16.15 -6.38 -7.77
N ALA A 459 16.68 -7.56 -7.47
CA ALA A 459 17.36 -8.41 -8.46
C ALA A 459 16.44 -9.46 -9.13
N ARG A 460 15.32 -9.83 -8.50
CA ARG A 460 14.57 -11.05 -8.86
C ARG A 460 13.07 -10.86 -9.08
N ALA A 461 12.47 -9.80 -8.55
CA ALA A 461 11.05 -9.53 -8.73
C ALA A 461 10.77 -9.08 -10.18
N ILE A 462 9.83 -9.74 -10.83
CA ILE A 462 9.38 -9.43 -12.18
C ILE A 462 8.21 -8.45 -12.14
N ALA A 463 7.22 -8.73 -11.30
CA ALA A 463 6.02 -7.92 -11.15
C ALA A 463 5.41 -8.12 -9.76
N TYR A 464 4.69 -7.09 -9.30
CA TYR A 464 3.82 -7.13 -8.12
C TYR A 464 2.39 -6.81 -8.56
N LEU A 465 1.48 -7.76 -8.33
CA LEU A 465 0.05 -7.64 -8.60
C LEU A 465 -0.68 -7.44 -7.27
N ASN A 466 -1.37 -6.31 -7.11
CA ASN A 466 -2.10 -5.99 -5.88
C ASN A 466 -3.59 -6.31 -6.04
N LEU A 467 -4.19 -6.98 -5.05
CA LEU A 467 -5.59 -7.42 -5.08
C LEU A 467 -6.49 -6.73 -4.04
N ASP A 468 -5.98 -5.76 -3.28
CA ASP A 468 -6.63 -5.08 -2.14
C ASP A 468 -8.18 -5.07 -2.17
N VAL A 469 -8.78 -4.08 -2.85
CA VAL A 469 -10.23 -4.02 -3.07
C VAL A 469 -10.56 -4.41 -4.51
N VAL A 470 -10.85 -5.70 -4.72
CA VAL A 470 -11.25 -6.21 -6.05
C VAL A 470 -12.67 -5.84 -6.47
N VAL A 471 -13.56 -5.50 -5.52
CA VAL A 471 -14.96 -5.13 -5.80
C VAL A 471 -15.35 -3.87 -5.04
N GLN A 472 -15.32 -2.72 -5.74
CA GLN A 472 -15.84 -1.44 -5.25
C GLN A 472 -17.24 -1.10 -5.81
N GLY A 473 -17.67 -1.85 -6.83
CA GLY A 473 -18.92 -1.67 -7.55
C GLY A 473 -19.01 -2.70 -8.68
N ASN A 474 -20.10 -2.68 -9.44
CA ASN A 474 -20.40 -3.70 -10.47
C ASN A 474 -20.46 -3.14 -11.90
N PHE A 475 -19.98 -1.92 -12.13
CA PHE A 475 -20.08 -1.25 -13.43
C PHE A 475 -19.01 -1.72 -14.42
N SER A 476 -17.72 -1.63 -14.06
CA SER A 476 -16.61 -1.95 -14.95
C SER A 476 -15.32 -2.20 -14.17
N LEU A 477 -14.33 -2.84 -14.83
CA LEU A 477 -13.00 -3.03 -14.28
C LEU A 477 -12.27 -1.68 -14.14
N LEU A 478 -11.63 -1.47 -12.98
CA LEU A 478 -10.65 -0.42 -12.78
C LEU A 478 -9.28 -1.05 -12.58
N ALA A 479 -8.33 -0.72 -13.44
CA ALA A 479 -6.95 -1.19 -13.33
C ALA A 479 -5.96 -0.02 -13.32
N ARG A 480 -4.90 -0.17 -12.53
CA ARG A 480 -3.79 0.77 -12.41
C ARG A 480 -2.48 0.00 -12.50
N GLY A 481 -1.50 0.54 -13.21
CA GLY A 481 -0.23 -0.14 -13.38
C GLY A 481 0.75 0.62 -14.25
N THR A 482 2.02 0.23 -14.14
CA THR A 482 3.09 0.77 -14.99
C THR A 482 2.85 0.39 -16.46
N PRO A 483 3.31 1.18 -17.44
CA PRO A 483 3.10 0.88 -18.86
C PRO A 483 3.54 -0.53 -19.29
N MET A 484 4.52 -1.10 -18.59
CA MET A 484 5.07 -2.43 -18.89
C MET A 484 4.05 -3.56 -18.73
N ILE A 485 3.02 -3.42 -17.89
CA ILE A 485 2.00 -4.46 -17.68
C ILE A 485 0.79 -4.33 -18.63
N HIS A 486 0.66 -3.22 -19.37
CA HIS A 486 -0.57 -2.88 -20.10
C HIS A 486 -0.96 -3.95 -21.13
N ASN A 487 -0.01 -4.43 -21.92
CA ASN A 487 -0.29 -5.45 -22.94
C ASN A 487 -0.74 -6.78 -22.32
N SER A 488 -0.07 -7.23 -21.25
CA SER A 488 -0.45 -8.44 -20.53
C SER A 488 -1.84 -8.31 -19.90
N LEU A 489 -2.15 -7.14 -19.34
CA LEU A 489 -3.48 -6.86 -18.79
C LEU A 489 -4.57 -6.84 -19.87
N PHE A 490 -4.31 -6.24 -21.03
CA PHE A 490 -5.25 -6.27 -22.16
C PHE A 490 -5.46 -7.68 -22.71
N ALA A 491 -4.41 -8.48 -22.81
CA ALA A 491 -4.51 -9.88 -23.21
C ALA A 491 -5.37 -10.67 -22.22
N ALA A 492 -5.07 -10.56 -20.92
CA ALA A 492 -5.82 -11.25 -19.86
C ALA A 492 -7.30 -10.85 -19.84
N THR A 493 -7.62 -9.56 -19.89
CA THR A 493 -9.02 -9.08 -19.82
C THR A 493 -9.87 -9.45 -21.05
N LYS A 494 -9.25 -9.76 -22.19
CA LYS A 494 -9.94 -10.29 -23.37
C LYS A 494 -10.28 -11.78 -23.24
N MET A 495 -9.54 -12.51 -22.40
CA MET A 495 -9.77 -13.94 -22.15
C MET A 495 -10.86 -14.17 -21.09
N VAL A 496 -11.10 -13.20 -20.20
CA VAL A 496 -12.11 -13.33 -19.13
C VAL A 496 -13.50 -12.97 -19.66
N PRO A 497 -14.49 -13.89 -19.60
CA PRO A 497 -15.87 -13.60 -19.99
C PRO A 497 -16.49 -12.49 -19.15
N ASN A 498 -17.41 -11.73 -19.74
CA ASN A 498 -18.13 -10.69 -19.02
C ASN A 498 -19.07 -11.30 -17.96
N PRO A 499 -18.93 -10.97 -16.66
CA PRO A 499 -19.79 -11.52 -15.62
C PRO A 499 -21.22 -10.99 -15.67
N ASN A 500 -21.47 -9.88 -16.40
CA ASN A 500 -22.80 -9.31 -16.54
C ASN A 500 -23.52 -9.86 -17.78
N SER A 501 -24.57 -10.65 -17.57
CA SER A 501 -25.34 -11.29 -18.64
C SER A 501 -26.02 -10.30 -19.60
N ALA A 502 -26.43 -9.12 -19.10
CA ALA A 502 -27.02 -8.08 -19.94
C ALA A 502 -25.97 -7.43 -20.86
N GLU A 503 -24.76 -7.20 -20.33
CA GLU A 503 -23.63 -6.68 -21.12
C GLU A 503 -23.19 -7.70 -22.18
N PHE A 504 -23.12 -8.97 -21.78
CA PHE A 504 -22.82 -10.09 -22.67
C PHE A 504 -23.84 -10.17 -23.82
N ALA A 505 -25.14 -10.11 -23.51
CA ALA A 505 -26.22 -10.10 -24.50
C ALA A 505 -26.16 -8.88 -25.43
N ALA A 506 -25.66 -7.74 -24.94
CA ALA A 506 -25.43 -6.53 -25.71
C ALA A 506 -24.13 -6.56 -26.55
N GLY A 507 -23.48 -7.73 -26.69
CA GLY A 507 -22.32 -7.95 -27.54
C GLY A 507 -20.96 -7.70 -26.86
N ARG A 508 -20.94 -7.31 -25.59
CA ARG A 508 -19.69 -7.12 -24.80
C ARG A 508 -19.32 -8.41 -24.10
N LYS A 509 -18.67 -9.31 -24.83
CA LYS A 509 -18.47 -10.72 -24.43
C LYS A 509 -17.38 -10.90 -23.37
N SER A 510 -16.40 -9.99 -23.32
CA SER A 510 -15.28 -10.04 -22.38
C SER A 510 -15.28 -8.88 -21.39
N VAL A 511 -14.53 -9.02 -20.30
CA VAL A 511 -14.26 -7.92 -19.35
C VAL A 511 -13.63 -6.73 -20.07
N TYR A 512 -12.76 -6.98 -21.05
CA TYR A 512 -12.15 -5.93 -21.87
C TYR A 512 -13.18 -5.09 -22.63
N ASP A 513 -14.25 -5.69 -23.14
CA ASP A 513 -15.26 -4.98 -23.94
C ASP A 513 -16.04 -3.96 -23.10
N THR A 514 -16.48 -4.33 -21.90
CA THR A 514 -17.13 -3.39 -20.96
C THR A 514 -16.14 -2.39 -20.39
N TRP A 515 -14.88 -2.77 -20.19
CA TRP A 515 -13.85 -1.84 -19.76
C TRP A 515 -13.57 -0.74 -20.81
N LEU A 516 -13.44 -1.13 -22.07
CA LEU A 516 -13.23 -0.20 -23.17
C LEU A 516 -14.42 0.75 -23.34
N MET A 517 -15.65 0.25 -23.20
CA MET A 517 -16.88 1.04 -23.26
C MET A 517 -16.95 2.07 -22.13
N ALA A 518 -16.61 1.68 -20.90
CA ALA A 518 -16.66 2.56 -19.74
C ALA A 518 -15.56 3.64 -19.73
N SER A 519 -14.49 3.48 -20.52
CA SER A 519 -13.34 4.41 -20.58
C SER A 519 -12.86 4.70 -22.01
N PRO A 520 -13.72 5.27 -22.89
CA PRO A 520 -13.44 5.37 -24.32
C PRO A 520 -12.31 6.37 -24.64
N GLY A 521 -12.21 7.48 -23.90
CA GLY A 521 -11.19 8.52 -24.10
C GLY A 521 -9.76 8.12 -23.71
N LYS A 522 -9.59 7.04 -22.94
CA LYS A 522 -8.29 6.48 -22.57
C LYS A 522 -7.94 5.23 -23.38
N ARG A 523 -8.78 4.77 -24.33
CA ARG A 523 -8.63 3.46 -24.99
C ARG A 523 -8.40 2.30 -24.00
N GLY A 524 -9.00 2.38 -22.82
CA GLY A 524 -8.76 1.41 -21.73
C GLY A 524 -7.37 1.50 -21.08
N ILE A 525 -6.56 2.52 -21.32
CA ILE A 525 -5.24 2.65 -20.67
C ILE A 525 -5.41 2.74 -19.14
N PRO A 526 -4.78 1.84 -18.35
CA PRO A 526 -4.74 1.93 -16.91
C PRO A 526 -4.24 3.29 -16.45
N SER A 527 -4.88 3.90 -15.44
CA SER A 527 -4.38 5.17 -14.91
C SER A 527 -3.02 4.96 -14.24
N SER A 528 -2.08 5.89 -14.47
CA SER A 528 -0.82 5.93 -13.73
C SER A 528 -1.09 6.10 -12.23
N THR A 529 -0.40 5.33 -11.39
CA THR A 529 -0.37 5.54 -9.94
C THR A 529 0.17 6.93 -9.64
N LYS A 530 -0.71 7.85 -9.22
CA LYS A 530 -0.27 9.07 -8.53
C LYS A 530 -0.10 8.74 -7.05
N GLN A 531 0.96 9.27 -6.45
CA GLN A 531 1.30 9.11 -5.04
C GLN A 531 0.25 9.68 -4.06
N SER A 532 -0.78 10.38 -4.58
CA SER A 532 -1.85 11.03 -3.83
C SER A 532 -2.92 10.09 -3.28
N ASP A 533 -2.96 8.84 -3.73
CA ASP A 533 -4.03 7.89 -3.41
C ASP A 533 -3.49 6.86 -2.41
N ARG A 534 -2.99 7.33 -1.25
CA ARG A 534 -2.81 6.46 -0.08
C ARG A 534 -4.20 6.25 0.53
N SER A 535 -4.60 4.97 0.58
CA SER A 535 -5.90 4.41 1.03
C SER A 535 -7.01 5.39 1.39
#